data_AF-A0A369MQY3-F1
#
_entry.id   AF-A0A369MQY3-F1
#
_cell.length_a   1.000
_cell.length_b   1.000
_cell.length_c   1.000
_cell.angle_alpha   90.00
_cell.angle_beta   90.00
_cell.angle_gamma   90.00
#
_symmetry.space_group_name_H-M   'P 1'
#
loop_
_entity.id
_entity.type
_entity.pdbx_description
1 polymer ?
#
loop_
_entity_poly.entity_id
_entity_poly.type
_entity_poly.pdbx_seq_one_letter_code
_entity_poly.pdbx_strand_id
1 'polypeptide(L)'
;MPALQVRDFPDDLYEQLKAYAASQHRSIAQQTIVAVEQMLEAADAQHYWDGHDLHRLERRPRYFDFDTEAKRAARIEKRKELFAEIDKLPKFDVPDDFPDTVELIRQGREERDAIIDAMIAAEKQKAVEA
;
A
#
# COMPACT_ATOMS: atom_id res chain seq x y z
N MET A 1 -3.05 0.45 34.66
CA MET A 1 -2.54 0.43 33.27
C MET A 1 -2.61 -1.00 32.77
N PRO A 2 -3.02 -1.25 31.51
CA PRO A 2 -2.98 -2.59 30.95
C PRO A 2 -1.52 -3.08 30.87
N ALA A 3 -1.28 -4.35 31.20
CA ALA A 3 0.03 -4.97 31.07
C ALA A 3 0.11 -5.71 29.72
N LEU A 4 1.11 -5.37 28.90
CA LEU A 4 1.43 -6.10 27.67
C LEU A 4 2.44 -7.20 28.01
N GLN A 5 2.07 -8.46 27.76
CA GLN A 5 2.96 -9.60 27.91
C GLN A 5 3.21 -10.22 26.53
N VAL A 6 4.48 -10.36 26.16
CA VAL A 6 4.90 -11.02 24.93
C VAL A 6 5.33 -12.44 25.29
N ARG A 7 4.71 -13.45 24.66
CA ARG A 7 5.08 -14.86 24.84
C ARG A 7 6.23 -15.23 23.92
N ASP A 8 7.06 -16.16 24.36
CA ASP A 8 8.18 -16.73 23.59
C ASP A 8 9.12 -15.66 23.01
N PHE A 9 9.45 -14.64 23.82
CA PHE A 9 10.32 -13.55 23.40
C PHE A 9 11.77 -14.04 23.27
N PRO A 10 12.42 -13.93 22.09
CA PRO A 10 13.76 -14.48 21.88
C PRO A 10 14.81 -13.86 22.82
N ASP A 11 15.63 -14.70 23.45
CA ASP A 11 16.66 -14.27 24.41
C ASP A 11 17.66 -13.29 23.81
N ASP A 12 18.10 -13.53 22.57
CA ASP A 12 19.03 -12.65 21.86
C ASP A 12 18.46 -11.24 21.68
N LEU A 13 17.15 -11.15 21.39
CA LEU A 13 16.45 -9.87 21.21
C LEU A 13 16.27 -9.16 22.55
N TYR A 14 16.06 -9.91 23.64
CA TYR A 14 16.00 -9.36 24.99
C TYR A 14 17.32 -8.74 25.42
N GLU A 15 18.43 -9.43 25.22
CA GLU A 15 19.75 -8.88 25.58
C GLU A 15 20.11 -7.66 24.71
N GLN A 16 19.75 -7.66 23.42
CA GLN A 16 19.89 -6.47 22.56
C GLN A 16 19.05 -5.29 23.08
N LEU A 17 17.78 -5.51 23.42
CA LEU A 17 16.88 -4.48 23.95
C LEU A 17 17.40 -3.92 25.27
N LYS A 18 17.91 -4.78 26.15
CA LYS A 18 18.50 -4.42 27.44
C LYS A 18 19.78 -3.61 27.28
N ALA A 19 20.67 -4.00 26.38
CA ALA A 19 21.87 -3.24 26.05
C ALA A 19 21.53 -1.85 25.48
N TYR A 20 20.54 -1.79 24.58
CA TYR A 20 20.07 -0.53 24.01
C TYR A 20 19.44 0.37 25.08
N ALA A 21 18.58 -0.18 25.94
CA ALA A 21 17.98 0.55 27.07
C ALA A 21 19.05 1.14 28.00
N ALA A 22 20.08 0.34 28.35
CA ALA A 22 21.21 0.80 29.16
C ALA A 22 21.98 1.94 28.49
N SER A 23 22.23 1.86 27.18
CA SER A 23 22.91 2.92 26.42
C SER A 23 22.12 4.24 26.39
N GLN A 24 20.79 4.16 26.48
CA GLN A 24 19.89 5.32 26.50
C GLN A 24 19.54 5.77 27.91
N HIS A 25 20.15 5.19 28.95
CA HIS A 25 19.85 5.43 30.37
C HIS A 25 18.37 5.25 30.71
N ARG A 26 17.71 4.26 30.09
CA ARG A 26 16.29 3.96 30.26
C ARG A 26 16.09 2.57 30.87
N SER A 27 14.96 2.38 31.53
CA SER A 27 14.50 1.02 31.88
C SER A 27 14.09 0.26 30.62
N ILE A 28 14.14 -1.08 30.68
CA ILE A 28 13.68 -1.94 29.56
C ILE A 28 12.23 -1.61 29.20
N ALA A 29 11.34 -1.48 30.19
CA ALA A 29 9.94 -1.16 29.97
C ALA A 29 9.76 0.18 29.23
N GLN A 30 10.49 1.22 29.63
CA GLN A 30 10.43 2.52 28.97
C GLN A 30 11.02 2.46 27.56
N GLN A 31 12.10 1.72 27.36
CA GLN A 31 12.69 1.54 26.05
C GLN A 31 11.76 0.77 25.10
N THR A 32 11.01 -0.21 25.60
CA THR A 32 9.97 -0.90 24.83
C THR A 32 8.86 0.06 24.41
N ILE A 33 8.42 0.95 25.30
CA ILE A 33 7.41 1.97 24.95
C ILE A 33 7.92 2.85 23.82
N VAL A 34 9.14 3.39 23.94
CA VAL A 34 9.72 4.25 22.90
C VAL A 34 9.88 3.50 21.57
N ALA A 35 10.33 2.25 21.60
CA ALA A 35 10.47 1.44 20.39
C ALA A 35 9.10 1.23 19.70
N VAL A 36 8.05 0.98 20.48
CA VAL A 36 6.68 0.86 19.96
C VAL A 36 6.20 2.21 19.42
N GLU A 37 6.39 3.32 20.12
CA GLU A 37 6.02 4.67 19.64
C GLU A 37 6.68 4.98 18.29
N GLN A 38 8.00 4.78 18.18
CA GLN A 38 8.76 5.03 16.95
C GLN A 38 8.33 4.13 15.80
N MET A 39 8.04 2.85 16.06
CA MET A 39 7.51 1.93 15.05
C MET A 39 6.15 2.42 14.52
N LEU A 40 5.27 2.88 15.42
CA LEU A 40 3.95 3.36 15.07
C LEU A 40 4.03 4.68 14.28
N GLU A 41 4.91 5.60 14.66
CA GLU A 41 5.18 6.84 13.91
C GLU A 41 5.78 6.56 12.52
N ALA A 42 6.73 5.63 12.41
CA ALA A 42 7.34 5.26 11.13
C ALA A 42 6.33 4.59 10.17
N ALA A 43 5.40 3.80 10.72
CA ALA A 43 4.29 3.24 9.94
C ALA A 43 3.33 4.34 9.43
N ASP A 44 3.14 5.40 10.22
CA ASP A 44 2.32 6.56 9.84
C ASP A 44 3.08 7.55 8.94
N ALA A 45 4.41 7.49 8.86
CA ALA A 45 5.23 8.36 8.01
C ALA A 45 5.42 7.84 6.58
N GLN A 46 4.76 6.75 6.19
CA GLN A 46 4.88 6.19 4.85
C GLN A 46 4.32 7.17 3.82
N HIS A 47 5.12 7.49 2.79
CA HIS A 47 4.68 8.32 1.68
C HIS A 47 4.28 7.42 0.51
N TYR A 48 3.23 7.78 -0.22
CA TYR A 48 2.90 7.13 -1.49
C TYR A 48 2.77 8.16 -2.61
N TRP A 49 3.16 7.74 -3.80
CA TRP A 49 3.07 8.51 -5.02
C TRP A 49 1.79 8.13 -5.75
N ASP A 50 0.95 9.11 -6.09
CA ASP A 50 -0.32 8.87 -6.81
C ASP A 50 -0.20 9.07 -8.34
N GLY A 51 0.99 9.44 -8.82
CA GLY A 51 1.24 9.78 -10.22
C GLY A 51 1.48 11.27 -10.47
N HIS A 52 1.16 12.14 -9.52
CA HIS A 52 1.30 13.60 -9.64
C HIS A 52 2.04 14.22 -8.44
N ASP A 53 1.70 13.82 -7.21
CA ASP A 53 2.28 14.36 -5.98
C ASP A 53 2.69 13.27 -4.98
N LEU A 54 3.68 13.61 -4.13
CA LEU A 54 4.14 12.74 -3.05
C LEU A 54 3.30 13.00 -1.80
N HIS A 55 2.39 12.07 -1.49
CA HIS A 55 1.47 12.20 -0.36
C HIS A 55 2.04 11.53 0.89
N ARG A 56 1.97 12.23 2.02
CA ARG A 56 2.19 11.64 3.35
C ARG A 56 0.93 10.90 3.79
N LEU A 57 1.04 9.61 4.16
CA LEU A 57 -0.08 8.86 4.74
C LEU A 57 -0.32 9.33 6.19
N GLU A 58 -0.99 10.46 6.41
CA GLU A 58 -1.20 11.01 7.77
C GLU A 58 -1.89 10.06 8.77
N ARG A 59 -2.44 8.93 8.31
CA ARG A 59 -2.77 7.73 9.08
C ARG A 59 -3.12 6.63 8.09
N ARG A 60 -2.31 5.58 7.97
CA ARG A 60 -2.84 4.32 7.45
C ARG A 60 -3.68 3.73 8.59
N PRO A 61 -5.01 3.55 8.44
CA PRO A 61 -5.77 2.95 9.53
C PRO A 61 -5.23 1.53 9.73
N ARG A 62 -4.66 1.27 10.92
CA ARG A 62 -4.00 -0.01 11.29
C ARG A 62 -4.97 -1.20 11.32
N TYR A 63 -6.25 -0.88 11.21
CA TYR A 63 -7.34 -1.79 10.91
C TYR A 63 -7.96 -1.29 9.62
N PHE A 64 -8.40 -2.18 8.73
CA PHE A 64 -9.45 -1.77 7.80
C PHE A 64 -10.61 -1.28 8.68
N ASP A 65 -10.81 0.04 8.77
CA ASP A 65 -12.04 0.60 9.30
C ASP A 65 -13.10 0.14 8.31
N PHE A 66 -13.70 -1.02 8.60
CA PHE A 66 -15.00 -1.35 8.05
C PHE A 66 -15.89 -0.27 8.63
N ASP A 67 -15.99 0.83 7.87
CA ASP A 67 -16.85 1.97 8.07
C ASP A 67 -17.97 1.67 9.06
N THR A 68 -18.18 2.56 10.03
CA THR A 68 -19.38 2.53 10.88
C THR A 68 -20.60 2.19 10.02
N GLU A 69 -21.53 1.40 10.56
CA GLU A 69 -22.64 0.84 9.77
C GLU A 69 -23.37 1.89 8.92
N ALA A 70 -23.47 3.13 9.42
CA ALA A 70 -23.96 4.31 8.71
C ALA A 70 -23.15 4.68 7.46
N LYS A 71 -21.82 4.75 7.55
CA LYS A 71 -20.93 5.02 6.40
C LYS A 71 -20.97 3.89 5.38
N ARG A 72 -21.08 2.63 5.83
CA ARG A 72 -21.27 1.47 4.94
C ARG A 72 -22.59 1.57 4.19
N ALA A 73 -23.69 1.89 4.88
CA ALA A 73 -25.00 2.09 4.28
C ALA A 73 -25.00 3.23 3.24
N ALA A 74 -24.37 4.37 3.56
CA ALA A 74 -24.24 5.49 2.62
C ALA A 74 -23.50 5.11 1.33
N ARG A 75 -22.45 4.27 1.42
CA ARG A 75 -21.73 3.79 0.23
C ARG A 75 -22.56 2.80 -0.59
N ILE A 76 -23.37 1.96 0.07
CA ILE A 76 -24.28 1.03 -0.63
C ILE A 76 -25.34 1.82 -1.40
N GLU A 77 -25.95 2.83 -0.78
CA GLU A 77 -26.93 3.70 -1.45
C GLU A 77 -26.30 4.43 -2.64
N LYS A 78 -25.14 5.08 -2.44
CA LYS A 78 -24.41 5.74 -3.54
C LYS A 78 -24.10 4.78 -4.69
N ARG A 79 -23.76 3.53 -4.39
CA ARG A 79 -23.48 2.51 -5.41
C ARG A 79 -24.74 2.10 -6.17
N LYS A 80 -25.88 1.96 -5.48
CA LYS A 80 -27.17 1.67 -6.13
C LYS A 80 -27.59 2.81 -7.05
N GLU A 81 -27.44 4.05 -6.61
CA GLU A 81 -27.75 5.24 -7.43
C GLU A 81 -26.88 5.27 -8.70
N LEU A 82 -25.57 5.06 -8.55
CA LEU A 82 -24.65 4.97 -9.69
C LEU A 82 -25.03 3.87 -10.67
N PHE A 83 -25.35 2.67 -10.19
CA PHE A 83 -25.78 1.59 -11.09
C PHE A 83 -27.11 1.90 -11.77
N ALA A 84 -28.06 2.51 -11.06
CA ALA A 84 -29.33 2.95 -11.65
C ALA A 84 -29.13 4.07 -12.69
N GLU A 85 -28.10 4.90 -12.54
CA GLU A 85 -27.68 5.88 -13.55
C GLU A 85 -27.05 5.20 -14.77
N ILE A 86 -26.14 4.25 -14.55
CA ILE A 86 -25.49 3.47 -15.62
C ILE A 86 -26.53 2.67 -16.42
N ASP A 87 -27.52 2.07 -15.77
CA ASP A 87 -28.57 1.31 -16.44
C ASP A 87 -29.45 2.16 -17.37
N LYS A 88 -29.50 3.48 -17.16
CA LYS A 88 -30.21 4.42 -18.04
C LYS A 88 -29.36 4.83 -19.24
N LEU A 89 -28.05 4.60 -19.21
CA LEU A 89 -27.18 4.93 -20.34
C LEU A 89 -27.51 4.00 -21.52
N PRO A 90 -27.43 4.51 -22.76
CA PRO A 90 -27.60 3.69 -23.94
C PRO A 90 -26.56 2.57 -23.94
N LYS A 91 -27.03 1.33 -24.03
CA LYS A 91 -26.13 0.18 -24.19
C LYS A 91 -25.57 0.25 -25.61
N PHE A 92 -24.24 0.17 -25.70
CA PHE A 92 -23.55 0.05 -26.98
C PHE A 92 -23.45 -1.43 -27.34
N ASP A 93 -23.97 -1.81 -28.50
CA ASP A 93 -23.73 -3.13 -29.06
C ASP A 93 -22.31 -3.14 -29.63
N VAL A 94 -21.47 -3.99 -29.05
CA VAL A 94 -20.11 -4.19 -29.51
C VAL A 94 -20.19 -4.94 -30.85
N PRO A 95 -19.60 -4.42 -31.94
CA PRO A 95 -19.58 -5.13 -33.22
C PRO A 95 -18.93 -6.51 -33.10
N ASP A 96 -19.40 -7.49 -33.86
CA ASP A 96 -18.86 -8.86 -33.84
C ASP A 96 -17.36 -8.92 -34.22
N ASP A 97 -16.89 -7.97 -35.03
CA ASP A 97 -15.48 -7.83 -35.43
C ASP A 97 -14.60 -7.15 -34.36
N PHE A 98 -15.17 -6.76 -33.21
CA PHE A 98 -14.41 -6.10 -32.16
C PHE A 98 -13.43 -7.09 -31.51
N PRO A 99 -12.16 -6.69 -31.30
CA PRO A 99 -11.16 -7.59 -30.75
C PRO A 99 -11.56 -8.10 -29.36
N ASP A 100 -11.26 -9.37 -29.08
CA ASP A 100 -11.49 -9.93 -27.76
C ASP A 100 -10.69 -9.15 -26.70
N THR A 101 -11.34 -8.90 -25.58
CA THR A 101 -10.78 -8.21 -24.42
C THR A 101 -9.46 -8.82 -23.94
N VAL A 102 -9.35 -10.15 -24.00
CA VAL A 102 -8.13 -10.88 -23.61
C VAL A 102 -6.99 -10.56 -24.56
N GLU A 103 -7.26 -10.52 -25.87
CA GLU A 103 -6.27 -10.19 -26.89
C GLU A 103 -5.82 -8.73 -26.80
N LEU A 104 -6.72 -7.79 -26.52
CA LEU A 104 -6.38 -6.39 -26.29
C LEU A 104 -5.45 -6.21 -25.07
N ILE A 105 -5.76 -6.87 -23.96
CA ILE A 105 -4.91 -6.82 -22.76
C ILE A 105 -3.55 -7.46 -23.03
N ARG A 106 -3.52 -8.56 -23.79
CA ARG A 106 -2.28 -9.24 -24.16
C ARG A 106 -1.40 -8.35 -25.03
N GLN A 107 -1.96 -7.77 -26.09
CA GLN A 107 -1.24 -6.84 -26.96
C GLN A 107 -0.71 -5.64 -26.18
N GLY A 108 -1.52 -5.02 -25.31
CA GLY A 108 -1.07 -3.89 -24.50
C GLY A 108 0.07 -4.25 -23.53
N ARG A 109 0.12 -5.48 -23.02
CA ARG A 109 1.25 -5.97 -22.21
C ARG A 109 2.48 -6.21 -23.07
N GLU A 110 2.34 -6.86 -24.21
CA GLU A 110 3.44 -7.11 -25.15
C GLU A 110 4.08 -5.80 -25.63
N GLU A 111 3.27 -4.78 -25.97
CA GLU A 111 3.74 -3.44 -26.35
C GLU A 111 4.51 -2.75 -25.20
N ARG A 112 3.96 -2.80 -23.98
CA ARG A 112 4.60 -2.22 -22.80
C ARG A 112 5.92 -2.92 -22.48
N ASP A 113 5.94 -4.25 -22.54
CA ASP A 113 7.12 -5.04 -22.22
C ASP A 113 8.23 -4.78 -23.26
N ALA A 114 7.88 -4.63 -24.54
CA ALA A 114 8.82 -4.22 -25.59
C ALA A 114 9.40 -2.81 -25.36
N ILE A 115 8.59 -1.87 -24.88
CA ILE A 115 9.06 -0.52 -24.51
C ILE A 115 10.04 -0.61 -23.34
N ILE A 116 9.73 -1.40 -22.31
CA ILE A 116 10.60 -1.60 -21.14
C ILE A 116 11.92 -2.24 -21.56
N ASP A 117 11.88 -3.27 -22.40
CA ASP A 117 13.08 -3.94 -22.91
C ASP A 117 13.96 -3.00 -23.72
N ALA A 118 13.36 -2.14 -24.56
CA ALA A 118 14.08 -1.11 -25.31
C ALA A 118 14.73 -0.07 -24.38
N MET A 119 14.05 0.35 -23.31
CA MET A 119 14.61 1.26 -22.31
C MET A 119 15.80 0.63 -21.57
N ILE A 120 15.68 -0.63 -21.14
CA ILE A 120 16.76 -1.38 -20.49
C ILE A 120 17.96 -1.55 -21.43
N ALA A 121 17.71 -1.83 -22.71
CA ALA A 121 18.77 -1.96 -23.71
C ALA A 121 19.51 -0.62 -23.94
N ALA A 122 18.76 0.50 -24.03
CA ALA A 122 19.34 1.83 -24.18
C ALA A 122 20.15 2.27 -22.94
N GLU A 123 19.70 1.92 -21.73
CA GLU A 123 20.43 2.18 -20.49
C GLU A 123 21.74 1.38 -20.43
N LYS A 124 21.71 0.10 -20.84
CA LYS A 124 22.92 -0.73 -20.96
C LYS A 124 23.91 -0.17 -21.98
N GLN A 125 23.45 0.33 -23.13
CA GLN A 125 24.33 0.95 -24.13
C GLN A 125 25.02 2.21 -23.57
N LYS A 126 24.28 3.07 -22.87
CA LYS A 126 24.86 4.26 -22.21
C LYS A 126 25.89 3.92 -21.13
N ALA A 127 25.71 2.81 -20.42
CA ALA A 127 26.66 2.35 -19.41
C ALA A 127 27.94 1.71 -20.00
N VAL A 128 27.92 1.31 -21.27
CA VAL A 128 29.08 0.76 -21.99
C VAL A 128 29.89 1.85 -22.68
N GLU A 129 29.26 2.97 -23.04
CA GLU A 129 29.91 4.13 -23.68
C GLU A 129 30.50 5.16 -22.69
N ALA A 130 30.31 4.98 -21.38
CA ALA A 130 30.83 5.82 -20.30
C ALA A 130 32.04 5.18 -19.61
#